data_AF-G5E2T0-F1
#
_entry.id   AF-G5E2T0-F1
#
_cell.length_a   1.000
_cell.length_b   1.000
_cell.length_c   1.000
_cell.angle_alpha   90.00
_cell.angle_beta   90.00
_cell.angle_gamma   90.00
#
_symmetry.space_group_name_H-M   'P 1'
#
loop_
_entity.id
_entity.type
_entity.pdbx_description
1 polymer ?
#
loop_
_entity_poly.entity_id
_entity_poly.type
_entity_poly.pdbx_seq_one_letter_code
_entity_poly.pdbx_strand_id
1 'polypeptide(L)'
;SIVSSNWWFVAHLTDLLDHCQVFQSHSLYFGFNLREFLLLGYASGLFSHHSLWQLGVDYFDYCPKLGRVYLELHMERIPLSTERKALKALRICEHRQMTEQVRSICKTMAMQSLRNRRLGSALSWSIRAKDAAFATLISDGYLKDYCERGNFSDIDLIDNLGSAMLLSDRLTFL
;
A
#
# COMPACT_ATOMS: atom_id res chain seq x y z
N SER A 1 -1.42 -2.19 -24.40
CA SER A 1 -1.43 -3.59 -24.87
C SER A 1 -0.23 -3.94 -25.77
N ILE A 2 0.23 -3.09 -26.69
CA ILE A 2 1.41 -3.39 -27.53
C ILE A 2 2.75 -3.16 -26.79
N VAL A 3 2.81 -2.15 -25.93
CA VAL A 3 4.04 -1.82 -25.18
C VAL A 3 4.45 -2.99 -24.27
N SER A 4 3.55 -3.53 -23.45
CA SER A 4 3.85 -4.63 -22.51
C SER A 4 4.48 -5.88 -23.16
N SER A 5 4.14 -6.19 -24.42
CA SER A 5 4.67 -7.37 -25.12
C SER A 5 6.15 -7.25 -25.47
N ASN A 6 6.61 -6.04 -25.82
CA ASN A 6 8.00 -5.83 -26.22
C ASN A 6 8.93 -5.75 -25.00
N TRP A 7 8.45 -5.14 -23.90
CA TRP A 7 9.21 -5.06 -22.65
C TRP A 7 9.39 -6.43 -21.98
N TRP A 8 8.41 -7.34 -22.07
CA TRP A 8 8.56 -8.71 -21.56
C TRP A 8 9.74 -9.40 -22.25
N PHE A 9 9.74 -9.44 -23.58
CA PHE A 9 10.75 -10.15 -24.35
C PHE A 9 12.14 -9.59 -24.07
N VAL A 10 12.31 -8.27 -24.15
CA VAL A 10 13.63 -7.63 -23.94
C VAL A 10 14.13 -7.81 -22.51
N ALA A 11 13.25 -7.72 -21.51
CA ALA A 11 13.62 -7.93 -20.11
C ALA A 11 14.08 -9.38 -19.85
N HIS A 12 13.32 -10.38 -20.32
CA HIS A 12 13.63 -11.78 -20.08
C HIS A 12 14.77 -12.31 -20.95
N LEU A 13 14.91 -11.82 -22.18
CA LEU A 13 16.08 -12.15 -23.00
C LEU A 13 17.35 -11.59 -22.36
N THR A 14 17.32 -10.35 -21.88
CA THR A 14 18.48 -9.75 -21.20
C THR A 14 18.79 -10.48 -19.89
N ASP A 15 17.77 -10.85 -19.12
CA ASP A 15 17.89 -11.66 -17.91
C ASP A 15 18.57 -13.00 -18.18
N LEU A 16 18.11 -13.73 -19.21
CA LEU A 16 18.69 -15.01 -19.62
C LEU A 16 20.16 -14.86 -20.05
N LEU A 17 20.48 -13.84 -20.85
CA LEU A 17 21.83 -13.59 -21.33
C LEU A 17 22.80 -13.18 -20.20
N ASP A 18 22.31 -12.43 -19.20
CA ASP A 18 23.06 -12.10 -17.98
C ASP A 18 23.35 -13.38 -17.18
N HIS A 19 22.37 -14.27 -17.02
CA HIS A 19 22.55 -15.57 -16.37
C HIS A 19 23.52 -16.50 -17.10
N CYS A 20 23.57 -16.43 -18.44
CA CYS A 20 24.55 -17.15 -19.24
C CYS A 20 25.96 -16.53 -19.20
N GLN A 21 26.17 -15.44 -18.45
CA GLN A 21 27.44 -14.69 -18.36
C GLN A 21 27.96 -14.20 -19.72
N VAL A 22 27.07 -14.07 -20.72
CA VAL A 22 27.42 -13.62 -22.08
C VAL A 22 27.73 -12.13 -22.07
N PHE A 23 27.09 -11.38 -21.17
CA PHE A 23 27.40 -9.98 -20.92
C PHE A 23 28.47 -9.86 -19.83
N GLN A 24 29.66 -9.35 -20.19
CA GLN A 24 30.48 -8.65 -19.20
C GLN A 24 29.66 -7.47 -18.72
N SER A 25 29.41 -7.36 -17.42
CA SER A 25 28.60 -6.32 -16.79
C SER A 25 29.11 -4.92 -17.14
N HIS A 26 28.69 -4.40 -18.30
CA HIS A 26 28.90 -3.01 -18.67
C HIS A 26 27.98 -2.21 -17.75
N SER A 27 28.56 -1.62 -16.71
CA SER A 27 27.88 -0.61 -15.93
C SER A 27 27.46 0.48 -16.89
N LEU A 28 26.15 0.64 -17.13
CA LEU A 28 25.65 1.81 -17.81
C LEU A 28 26.15 3.04 -17.04
N TYR A 29 26.36 4.15 -17.75
CA TYR A 29 26.79 5.44 -17.17
C TYR A 29 25.92 5.95 -16.00
N PHE A 30 24.81 5.25 -15.69
CA PHE A 30 23.80 5.59 -14.71
C PHE A 30 23.78 4.68 -13.45
N GLY A 31 24.80 3.83 -13.21
CA GLY A 31 25.04 3.21 -11.89
C GLY A 31 24.31 1.88 -11.56
N PHE A 32 23.48 1.36 -12.47
CA PHE A 32 22.89 0.01 -12.39
C PHE A 32 23.04 -0.76 -13.71
N ASN A 33 22.89 -2.09 -13.66
CA ASN A 33 23.09 -2.94 -14.83
C ASN A 33 21.88 -2.86 -15.78
N LEU A 34 22.12 -3.08 -17.08
CA LEU A 34 21.07 -3.03 -18.11
C LEU A 34 19.91 -4.00 -17.81
N ARG A 35 20.22 -5.16 -17.21
CA ARG A 35 19.24 -6.13 -16.75
C ARG A 35 18.22 -5.50 -15.79
N GLU A 36 18.68 -4.88 -14.71
CA GLU A 36 17.81 -4.27 -13.72
C GLU A 36 16.98 -3.13 -14.32
N PHE A 37 17.55 -2.32 -15.21
CA PHE A 37 16.80 -1.27 -15.92
C PHE A 37 15.56 -1.83 -16.64
N LEU A 38 15.76 -2.89 -17.42
CA LEU A 38 14.72 -3.47 -18.26
C LEU A 38 13.68 -4.22 -17.41
N LEU A 39 14.11 -4.92 -16.36
CA LEU A 39 13.21 -5.55 -15.40
C LEU A 39 12.35 -4.52 -14.65
N LEU A 40 12.93 -3.40 -14.21
CA LEU A 40 12.15 -2.33 -13.57
C LEU A 40 11.12 -1.72 -14.52
N GLY A 41 11.48 -1.51 -15.79
CA GLY A 41 10.55 -1.04 -16.82
C GLY A 41 9.38 -2.02 -17.02
N TYR A 42 9.68 -3.31 -17.11
CA TYR A 42 8.67 -4.35 -17.24
C TYR A 42 7.78 -4.45 -15.98
N ALA A 43 8.38 -4.47 -14.79
CA ALA A 43 7.69 -4.49 -13.50
C ALA A 43 6.72 -3.31 -13.35
N SER A 44 7.14 -2.11 -13.74
CA SER A 44 6.30 -0.90 -13.71
C SER A 44 5.11 -1.01 -14.67
N GLY A 45 5.32 -1.63 -15.84
CA GLY A 45 4.25 -1.96 -16.80
C GLY A 45 3.24 -2.95 -16.23
N LEU A 46 3.69 -4.01 -15.54
CA LEU A 46 2.84 -4.95 -14.84
C LEU A 46 2.08 -4.30 -13.69
N PHE A 47 2.76 -3.46 -12.90
CA PHE A 47 2.21 -2.74 -11.76
C PHE A 47 1.03 -1.85 -12.16
N SER A 48 1.13 -1.23 -13.34
CA SER A 48 0.08 -0.37 -13.88
C SER A 48 -1.19 -1.14 -14.27
N HIS A 49 -1.10 -2.46 -14.48
CA HIS A 49 -2.25 -3.28 -14.89
C HIS A 49 -3.05 -3.80 -13.69
N HIS A 50 -4.38 -3.64 -13.73
CA HIS A 50 -5.27 -3.91 -12.60
C HIS A 50 -5.21 -5.35 -12.04
N SER A 51 -4.91 -6.35 -12.87
CA SER A 51 -4.82 -7.76 -12.49
C SER A 51 -3.38 -8.26 -12.29
N LEU A 52 -2.38 -7.59 -12.87
CA LEU A 52 -0.98 -8.06 -12.87
C LEU A 52 -0.11 -7.32 -11.85
N TRP A 53 -0.66 -6.33 -11.16
CA TRP A 53 0.16 -5.49 -10.28
C TRP A 53 0.89 -6.24 -9.18
N GLN A 54 0.30 -7.34 -8.68
CA GLN A 54 0.93 -8.20 -7.68
C GLN A 54 2.17 -8.89 -8.26
N LEU A 55 2.09 -9.36 -9.53
CA LEU A 55 3.26 -9.89 -10.22
C LEU A 55 4.33 -8.80 -10.40
N GLY A 56 3.92 -7.56 -10.69
CA GLY A 56 4.82 -6.42 -10.73
C GLY A 56 5.60 -6.21 -9.42
N VAL A 57 4.95 -6.43 -8.26
CA VAL A 57 5.62 -6.42 -6.94
C VAL A 57 6.73 -7.47 -6.87
N ASP A 58 6.43 -8.70 -7.31
CA ASP A 58 7.41 -9.79 -7.27
C ASP A 58 8.62 -9.46 -8.15
N TYR A 59 8.42 -8.90 -9.35
CA TYR A 59 9.54 -8.44 -10.20
C TYR A 59 10.37 -7.32 -9.55
N PHE A 60 9.74 -6.40 -8.80
CA PHE A 60 10.50 -5.41 -8.06
C PHE A 60 11.40 -6.04 -6.99
N ASP A 61 10.96 -7.10 -6.32
CA ASP A 61 11.78 -7.79 -5.31
C ASP A 61 13.01 -8.49 -5.93
N TYR A 62 12.96 -8.90 -7.20
CA TYR A 62 14.10 -9.47 -7.92
C TYR A 62 15.12 -8.43 -8.42
N CYS A 63 14.85 -7.12 -8.23
CA CYS A 63 15.75 -6.04 -8.58
C CYS A 63 16.58 -5.59 -7.36
N PRO A 64 17.91 -5.84 -7.33
CA PRO A 64 18.70 -5.74 -6.10
C PRO A 64 19.02 -4.31 -5.63
N LYS A 65 19.14 -3.33 -6.53
CA LYS A 65 19.56 -1.96 -6.17
C LYS A 65 18.38 -1.01 -6.04
N LEU A 66 17.51 -1.01 -7.04
CA LEU A 66 16.44 -0.01 -7.18
C LEU A 66 15.04 -0.59 -6.99
N GLY A 67 14.89 -1.91 -6.93
CA GLY A 67 13.60 -2.59 -6.79
C GLY A 67 12.76 -2.07 -5.63
N ARG A 68 13.37 -1.95 -4.45
CA ARG A 68 12.70 -1.45 -3.23
C ARG A 68 12.17 -0.02 -3.39
N VAL A 69 12.99 0.90 -3.88
CA VAL A 69 12.63 2.31 -4.06
C VAL A 69 11.51 2.45 -5.09
N TYR A 70 11.58 1.67 -6.18
CA TYR A 70 10.53 1.65 -7.20
C TYR A 70 9.22 1.10 -6.64
N LEU A 71 9.27 0.02 -5.87
CA LEU A 71 8.09 -0.54 -5.23
C LEU A 71 7.43 0.47 -4.28
N GLU A 72 8.21 1.15 -3.43
CA GLU A 72 7.71 2.19 -2.53
C GLU A 72 6.99 3.31 -3.30
N LEU A 73 7.61 3.83 -4.36
CA LEU A 73 7.02 4.89 -5.20
C LEU A 73 5.72 4.44 -5.88
N HIS A 74 5.66 3.20 -6.36
CA HIS A 74 4.48 2.66 -7.02
C HIS A 74 3.36 2.36 -6.03
N MET A 75 3.68 1.86 -4.84
CA MET A 75 2.71 1.61 -3.77
C MET A 75 2.08 2.91 -3.24
N GLU A 76 2.82 4.03 -3.23
CA GLU A 76 2.28 5.34 -2.87
C GLU A 76 1.17 5.81 -3.84
N ARG A 77 1.23 5.37 -5.10
CA ARG A 77 0.34 5.81 -6.18
C ARG A 77 -0.72 4.79 -6.57
N ILE A 78 -0.76 3.64 -5.90
CA ILE A 78 -1.67 2.56 -6.28
C ILE A 78 -3.14 3.01 -6.09
N PRO A 79 -4.01 2.85 -7.10
CA PRO A 79 -5.41 3.22 -6.93
C PRO A 79 -6.10 2.21 -5.99
N LEU A 80 -6.47 2.67 -4.80
CA LEU A 80 -7.17 1.92 -3.76
C LEU A 80 -8.70 1.95 -3.95
N SER A 81 -9.17 1.44 -5.09
CA SER A 81 -10.60 1.49 -5.45
C SER A 81 -11.51 0.62 -4.58
N THR A 82 -10.97 -0.42 -3.94
CA THR A 82 -11.74 -1.36 -3.11
C THR A 82 -10.98 -1.70 -1.84
N GLU A 83 -11.73 -1.99 -0.78
CA GLU A 83 -11.19 -2.43 0.50
C GLU A 83 -10.36 -3.71 0.37
N ARG A 84 -10.81 -4.65 -0.46
CA ARG A 84 -10.07 -5.88 -0.77
C ARG A 84 -8.69 -5.59 -1.38
N LYS A 85 -8.59 -4.63 -2.29
CA LYS A 85 -7.32 -4.22 -2.89
C LYS A 85 -6.43 -3.52 -1.86
N ALA A 86 -7.00 -2.66 -1.02
CA ALA A 86 -6.27 -1.99 0.06
C ALA A 86 -5.69 -2.97 1.08
N LEU A 87 -6.46 -3.98 1.51
CA LEU A 87 -5.97 -5.03 2.42
C LEU A 87 -4.85 -5.86 1.79
N LYS A 88 -4.93 -6.15 0.48
CA LYS A 88 -3.84 -6.82 -0.24
C LYS A 88 -2.57 -5.96 -0.29
N ALA A 89 -2.72 -4.68 -0.63
CA ALA A 89 -1.61 -3.72 -0.66
C ALA A 89 -0.96 -3.55 0.72
N LEU A 90 -1.78 -3.45 1.77
CA LEU A 90 -1.34 -3.37 3.16
C LEU A 90 -0.47 -4.57 3.55
N ARG A 91 -0.96 -5.80 3.31
CA ARG A 91 -0.22 -7.03 3.62
C ARG A 91 1.12 -7.11 2.89
N ILE A 92 1.15 -6.69 1.62
CA ILE A 92 2.38 -6.64 0.81
C ILE A 92 3.41 -5.70 1.45
N CYS A 93 2.97 -4.51 1.89
CA CYS A 93 3.82 -3.53 2.57
C CYS A 93 4.26 -3.98 3.97
N GLU A 94 3.36 -4.59 4.75
CA GLU A 94 3.68 -5.13 6.09
C GLU A 94 4.73 -6.24 6.02
N HIS A 95 4.58 -7.19 5.10
CA HIS A 95 5.55 -8.27 4.87
C HIS A 95 6.95 -7.74 4.52
N ARG A 96 7.01 -6.59 3.83
CA ARG A 96 8.26 -5.94 3.41
C ARG A 96 8.73 -4.83 4.35
N GLN A 97 8.07 -4.64 5.50
CA GLN A 97 8.39 -3.59 6.48
C GLN A 97 8.39 -2.17 5.87
N MET A 98 7.47 -1.90 4.95
CA MET A 98 7.30 -0.60 4.29
C MET A 98 6.38 0.30 5.15
N THR A 99 6.88 0.75 6.31
CA THR A 99 6.06 1.40 7.35
C THR A 99 5.39 2.69 6.89
N GLU A 100 6.07 3.47 6.04
CA GLU A 100 5.53 4.72 5.51
C GLU A 100 4.35 4.45 4.55
N GLN A 101 4.48 3.46 3.67
CA GLN A 101 3.40 3.06 2.77
C GLN A 101 2.23 2.43 3.53
N VAL A 102 2.49 1.63 4.58
CA VAL A 102 1.44 1.12 5.48
C VAL A 102 0.64 2.28 6.08
N ARG A 103 1.32 3.30 6.63
CA ARG A 103 0.66 4.48 7.20
C ARG A 103 -0.13 5.25 6.15
N SER A 104 0.45 5.46 4.98
CA SER A 104 -0.18 6.17 3.84
C SER A 104 -1.45 5.48 3.34
N ILE A 105 -1.41 4.14 3.18
CA ILE A 105 -2.56 3.32 2.77
C ILE A 105 -3.67 3.41 3.83
N CYS A 106 -3.34 3.16 5.11
CA CYS A 106 -4.33 3.21 6.18
C CYS A 106 -4.97 4.59 6.30
N LYS A 107 -4.18 5.68 6.23
CA LYS A 107 -4.69 7.05 6.29
C LYS A 107 -5.62 7.37 5.11
N THR A 108 -5.24 6.99 3.90
CA THR A 108 -6.08 7.16 2.71
C THR A 108 -7.43 6.43 2.86
N MET A 109 -7.40 5.17 3.29
CA MET A 109 -8.61 4.37 3.48
C MET A 109 -9.50 4.89 4.61
N ALA A 110 -8.89 5.36 5.70
CA ALA A 110 -9.60 5.94 6.83
C ALA A 110 -10.30 7.25 6.42
N MET A 111 -9.60 8.13 5.69
CA MET A 111 -10.17 9.36 5.11
C MET A 111 -11.30 9.07 4.11
N GLN A 112 -11.14 8.08 3.24
CA GLN A 112 -12.19 7.68 2.31
C GLN A 112 -13.43 7.13 3.03
N SER A 113 -13.24 6.37 4.11
CA SER A 113 -14.33 5.84 4.92
C SER A 113 -15.07 6.96 5.67
N LEU A 114 -14.33 7.92 6.23
CA LEU A 114 -14.87 9.11 6.90
C LEU A 114 -15.72 9.96 5.93
N ARG A 115 -15.23 10.21 4.71
CA ARG A 115 -15.99 10.92 3.67
C ARG A 115 -17.29 10.21 3.28
N ASN A 116 -17.31 8.88 3.36
CA ASN A 116 -18.49 8.07 3.09
C ASN A 116 -19.40 7.90 4.32
N ARG A 117 -19.16 8.65 5.41
CA ARG A 117 -19.89 8.55 6.70
C ARG A 117 -19.89 7.13 7.30
N ARG A 118 -18.85 6.34 7.03
CA ARG A 118 -18.64 5.01 7.64
C ARG A 118 -17.62 5.13 8.76
N LEU A 119 -18.09 5.56 9.94
CA LEU A 119 -17.22 5.81 11.10
C LEU A 119 -16.53 4.55 11.60
N GLY A 120 -17.22 3.39 11.64
CA GLY A 120 -16.61 2.12 12.06
C GLY A 120 -15.45 1.68 11.18
N SER A 121 -15.64 1.73 9.86
CA SER A 121 -14.56 1.44 8.90
C SER A 121 -13.42 2.45 9.04
N ALA A 122 -13.72 3.75 9.17
CA ALA A 122 -12.72 4.77 9.34
C ALA A 122 -11.87 4.50 10.59
N LEU A 123 -12.51 4.18 11.72
CA LEU A 123 -11.84 3.88 12.98
C LEU A 123 -10.93 2.65 12.86
N SER A 124 -11.43 1.57 12.25
CA SER A 124 -10.63 0.35 12.03
C SER A 124 -9.34 0.64 11.26
N TRP A 125 -9.41 1.49 10.22
CA TRP A 125 -8.24 1.89 9.44
C TRP A 125 -7.30 2.82 10.23
N SER A 126 -7.81 3.70 11.08
CA SER A 126 -7.00 4.56 11.96
C SER A 126 -6.22 3.79 13.00
N ILE A 127 -6.86 2.78 13.61
CA ILE A 127 -6.23 1.90 14.59
C ILE A 127 -5.09 1.11 13.93
N ARG A 128 -5.32 0.58 12.72
CA ARG A 128 -4.27 -0.08 11.93
C ARG A 128 -3.12 0.86 11.60
N ALA A 129 -3.40 2.15 11.33
CA ALA A 129 -2.37 3.17 11.10
C ALA A 129 -1.58 3.53 12.36
N LYS A 130 -2.08 3.18 13.56
CA LYS A 130 -1.62 3.69 14.85
C LYS A 130 -1.58 5.23 14.90
N ASP A 131 -2.53 5.87 14.23
CA ASP A 131 -2.64 7.33 14.18
C ASP A 131 -3.59 7.81 15.28
N ALA A 132 -3.01 8.20 16.43
CA ALA A 132 -3.77 8.68 17.59
C ALA A 132 -4.57 9.95 17.29
N ALA A 133 -4.01 10.89 16.52
CA ALA A 133 -4.68 12.14 16.18
C ALA A 133 -5.91 11.87 15.29
N PHE A 134 -5.77 10.96 14.33
CA PHE A 134 -6.87 10.59 13.45
C PHE A 134 -7.94 9.76 14.19
N ALA A 135 -7.54 8.91 15.14
CA ALA A 135 -8.45 8.21 16.04
C ALA A 135 -9.27 9.19 16.91
N THR A 136 -8.65 10.23 17.46
CA THR A 136 -9.33 11.32 18.19
C THR A 136 -10.38 12.01 17.33
N LEU A 137 -10.03 12.38 16.09
CA LEU A 137 -10.96 13.03 15.16
C LEU A 137 -12.21 12.18 14.89
N ILE A 138 -12.05 10.87 14.73
CA ILE A 138 -13.18 9.96 14.50
C ILE A 138 -14.00 9.81 15.78
N SER A 139 -13.34 9.78 16.94
CA SER A 139 -14.00 9.70 18.24
C SER A 139 -14.90 10.92 18.50
N ASP A 140 -14.40 12.11 18.19
CA ASP A 140 -15.20 13.35 18.27
C ASP A 140 -16.40 13.29 17.31
N GLY A 141 -16.24 12.64 16.15
CA GLY A 141 -17.33 12.35 15.21
C GLY A 141 -18.42 11.47 15.82
N TYR A 142 -18.04 10.38 16.52
CA TYR A 142 -18.99 9.54 17.25
C TYR A 142 -19.73 10.28 18.36
N LEU A 143 -19.01 11.11 19.14
CA LEU A 143 -19.63 11.92 20.19
C LEU A 143 -20.64 12.91 19.62
N LYS A 144 -20.32 13.53 18.49
CA LYS A 144 -21.25 14.45 17.81
C LYS A 144 -22.51 13.72 17.33
N ASP A 145 -22.35 12.58 16.66
CA ASP A 145 -23.50 11.77 16.21
C ASP A 145 -24.36 11.31 17.40
N TYR A 146 -23.74 10.96 18.52
CA TYR A 146 -24.43 10.61 19.76
C TYR A 146 -25.22 11.79 20.34
N CYS A 147 -24.63 12.99 20.40
CA CYS A 147 -25.32 14.20 20.85
C CYS A 147 -26.55 14.54 19.99
N GLU A 148 -26.50 14.24 18.69
CA GLU A 148 -27.60 14.53 17.76
C GLU A 148 -28.70 13.45 17.78
N ARG A 149 -28.35 12.17 17.97
CA ARG A 149 -29.29 11.03 17.83
C ARG A 149 -29.65 10.32 19.13
N GLY A 150 -28.85 10.49 20.17
CA GLY A 150 -28.97 9.79 21.45
C GLY A 150 -28.50 8.33 21.42
N ASN A 151 -27.82 7.88 20.35
CA ASN A 151 -27.26 6.54 20.24
C ASN A 151 -25.96 6.53 19.42
N PHE A 152 -25.11 5.53 19.65
CA PHE A 152 -23.92 5.29 18.83
C PHE A 152 -24.30 4.47 17.59
N SER A 153 -23.75 4.88 16.44
CA SER A 153 -23.64 3.98 15.30
C SER A 153 -22.51 2.97 15.58
N ASP A 154 -22.68 1.72 15.13
CA ASP A 154 -21.65 0.67 15.25
C ASP A 154 -21.12 0.40 16.68
N ILE A 155 -22.00 0.37 17.71
CA ILE A 155 -21.61 0.16 19.11
C ILE A 155 -20.82 -1.14 19.34
N ASP A 156 -21.19 -2.21 18.61
CA ASP A 156 -20.47 -3.48 18.65
C ASP A 156 -18.97 -3.32 18.30
N LEU A 157 -18.65 -2.37 17.40
CA LEU A 157 -17.27 -2.14 16.98
C LEU A 157 -16.49 -1.39 18.05
N ILE A 158 -17.13 -0.48 18.78
CA ILE A 158 -16.55 0.27 19.91
C ILE A 158 -16.29 -0.68 21.08
N ASP A 159 -17.27 -1.52 21.43
CA ASP A 159 -17.16 -2.48 22.54
C ASP A 159 -16.05 -3.52 22.30
N ASN A 160 -15.76 -3.84 21.04
CA ASN A 160 -14.73 -4.81 20.65
C ASN A 160 -13.35 -4.19 20.37
N LEU A 161 -13.11 -2.92 20.73
CA LEU A 161 -11.82 -2.26 20.52
C LEU A 161 -10.70 -2.82 21.41
N GLY A 162 -11.03 -3.34 22.59
CA GLY A 162 -10.06 -3.90 23.54
C GLY A 162 -8.91 -2.92 23.82
N SER A 163 -7.65 -3.37 23.66
CA SER A 163 -6.47 -2.52 23.90
C SER A 163 -6.33 -1.36 22.91
N ALA A 164 -7.07 -1.34 21.79
CA ALA A 164 -7.03 -0.24 20.83
C ALA A 164 -7.65 1.05 21.38
N MET A 165 -8.46 0.99 22.45
CA MET A 165 -8.99 2.17 23.14
C MET A 165 -7.86 3.06 23.68
N LEU A 166 -6.73 2.46 24.08
CA LEU A 166 -5.56 3.15 24.60
C LEU A 166 -4.79 3.96 23.53
N LEU A 167 -5.21 3.88 22.27
CA LEU A 167 -4.60 4.67 21.19
C LEU A 167 -4.88 6.17 21.34
N SER A 168 -6.00 6.54 21.95
CA SER A 168 -6.38 7.93 22.19
C SER A 168 -7.21 8.05 23.47
N ASP A 169 -6.95 9.07 24.27
CA ASP A 169 -7.74 9.39 25.46
C ASP A 169 -9.22 9.60 25.11
N ARG A 170 -9.53 10.09 23.90
CA ARG A 170 -10.92 10.25 23.43
C ARG A 170 -11.59 8.94 23.08
N LEU A 171 -10.84 7.94 22.59
CA LEU A 171 -11.38 6.59 22.39
C LEU A 171 -11.62 5.88 23.72
N THR A 172 -10.81 6.18 24.75
CA THR A 172 -11.00 5.63 26.10
C THR A 172 -12.23 6.24 26.79
N PHE A 173 -12.60 7.47 26.41
CA PHE A 173 -13.80 8.14 26.92
C PHE A 173 -15.11 7.61 26.32
N LEU A 174 -15.07 7.18 25.05
CA LEU A 174 -16.19 6.54 24.37
C LEU A 174 -16.51 5.17 24.99
#